data_AF-A0A7S2GYP4-F1
#
_entry.id   AF-A0A7S2GYP4-F1
#
_cell.length_a   1.000
_cell.length_b   1.000
_cell.length_c   1.000
_cell.angle_alpha   90.00
_cell.angle_beta   90.00
_cell.angle_gamma   90.00
#
_symmetry.space_group_name_H-M   'P 1'
#
loop_
_entity.id
_entity.type
_entity.pdbx_description
1 polymer ?
#
loop_
_entity_poly.entity_id
_entity_poly.type
_entity_poly.pdbx_seq_one_letter_code
_entity_poly.pdbx_strand_id
1 'polypeptide(L)'
;EDKYGTQRVISLLRHMTEHNGFWRGAGEWVTLERVQFVGACNPPTDSGRVPLSTRFLRHAPLLLVDYPSSSGLDLIYGTLNRSLLKAHQSLTAYVEPLTEAMIDFYLQNQAKFTADVAPQYVYSPRELSRWVRAMYEAMAPSLSDSMTPSELVRLWAHEGLRLFHDRLVHDSARHWC
;
A
#
# COMPACT_ATOMS: atom_id res chain seq x y z
N GLU A 1 -11.46 -10.09 -20.23
CA GLU A 1 -12.02 -9.60 -21.50
C GLU A 1 -12.88 -10.67 -22.12
N ASP A 2 -13.80 -10.31 -23.01
CA ASP A 2 -14.41 -11.31 -23.88
C ASP A 2 -13.41 -11.74 -24.98
N LYS A 3 -13.82 -12.70 -25.83
CA LYS A 3 -13.01 -13.21 -26.94
C LYS A 3 -12.59 -12.13 -27.94
N TYR A 4 -13.23 -10.96 -27.91
CA TYR A 4 -13.02 -9.85 -28.85
C TYR A 4 -12.30 -8.65 -28.20
N GLY A 5 -11.75 -8.80 -26.99
CA GLY A 5 -11.01 -7.74 -26.30
C GLY A 5 -11.89 -6.68 -25.63
N THR A 6 -13.18 -6.98 -25.38
CA THR A 6 -14.10 -6.05 -24.73
C THR A 6 -14.20 -6.31 -23.23
N GLN A 7 -14.03 -5.25 -22.44
CA GLN A 7 -14.29 -5.25 -21.00
C GLN A 7 -15.72 -4.74 -20.77
N ARG A 8 -16.67 -5.65 -20.53
CA ARG A 8 -18.11 -5.32 -20.37
C ARG A 8 -18.36 -4.29 -19.27
N VAL A 9 -17.67 -4.41 -18.13
CA VAL A 9 -17.82 -3.48 -16.99
C VAL A 9 -17.33 -2.09 -17.36
N ILE A 10 -16.17 -1.96 -17.99
CA ILE A 10 -15.64 -0.67 -18.45
C ILE A 10 -16.54 -0.04 -19.51
N SER A 11 -17.13 -0.88 -20.38
CA SER A 11 -18.09 -0.42 -21.39
C SER A 11 -19.37 0.11 -20.76
N LEU A 12 -19.86 -0.52 -19.68
CA LEU A 12 -20.99 -0.05 -18.91
C LEU A 12 -20.68 1.27 -18.18
N LEU A 13 -19.53 1.37 -17.51
CA LEU A 13 -19.09 2.61 -16.86
C LEU A 13 -19.01 3.76 -17.87
N ARG A 14 -18.43 3.50 -19.04
CA ARG A 14 -18.42 4.47 -20.13
C ARG A 14 -19.84 4.86 -20.55
N HIS A 15 -20.73 3.88 -20.76
CA HIS A 15 -22.11 4.15 -21.17
C HIS A 15 -22.82 5.06 -20.15
N MET A 16 -22.66 4.75 -18.86
CA MET A 16 -23.19 5.54 -17.76
C MET A 16 -22.62 6.96 -17.74
N THR A 17 -21.31 7.12 -17.91
CA THR A 17 -20.65 8.44 -17.94
C THR A 17 -21.00 9.26 -19.18
N GLU A 18 -21.12 8.62 -20.35
CA GLU A 18 -21.35 9.28 -21.64
C GLU A 18 -22.82 9.67 -21.84
N HIS A 19 -23.75 8.83 -21.39
CA HIS A 19 -25.19 9.01 -21.62
C HIS A 19 -25.97 9.39 -20.37
N ASN A 20 -25.31 9.55 -19.22
CA ASN A 20 -25.93 9.85 -17.93
C ASN A 20 -27.04 8.86 -17.55
N GLY A 21 -26.84 7.57 -17.84
CA GLY A 21 -27.86 6.54 -17.63
C GLY A 21 -27.47 5.19 -18.19
N PHE A 22 -28.36 4.21 -18.03
CA PHE A 22 -28.20 2.86 -18.56
C PHE A 22 -29.55 2.17 -18.75
N TRP A 23 -29.56 1.09 -19.51
CA TRP A 23 -30.74 0.25 -19.71
C TRP A 23 -30.88 -0.80 -18.60
N ARG A 24 -32.05 -0.82 -17.95
CA ARG A 24 -32.45 -1.86 -17.00
C ARG A 24 -33.24 -2.94 -17.73
N GLY A 25 -32.75 -4.18 -17.67
CA GLY A 25 -33.43 -5.34 -18.28
C GLY A 25 -33.61 -5.18 -19.79
N ALA A 26 -34.82 -5.44 -20.28
CA ALA A 26 -35.12 -5.53 -21.72
C ALA A 26 -35.71 -4.25 -22.35
N GLY A 27 -35.68 -3.08 -21.68
CA GLY A 27 -36.12 -1.84 -22.35
C GLY A 27 -36.43 -0.60 -21.51
N GLU A 28 -36.13 -0.57 -20.22
CA GLU A 28 -36.36 0.62 -19.39
C GLU A 28 -35.09 1.45 -19.29
N TRP A 29 -35.13 2.73 -19.65
CA TRP A 29 -34.00 3.65 -19.46
C TRP A 29 -34.00 4.20 -18.04
N VAL A 30 -32.84 4.11 -17.38
CA VAL A 30 -32.61 4.67 -16.05
C VAL A 30 -31.60 5.80 -16.15
N THR A 31 -32.01 7.01 -15.78
CA THR A 31 -31.15 8.20 -15.74
C THR A 31 -30.41 8.27 -14.41
N LEU A 32 -29.14 8.63 -14.45
CA LEU A 32 -28.34 8.87 -13.25
C LEU A 32 -28.51 10.31 -12.79
N GLU A 33 -28.80 10.50 -11.50
CA GLU A 33 -28.82 11.82 -10.87
C GLU A 33 -27.80 11.86 -9.73
N ARG A 34 -26.88 12.83 -9.79
CA ARG A 34 -25.87 13.08 -8.74
C ARG A 34 -24.97 11.87 -8.45
N VAL A 35 -24.62 11.11 -9.48
CA VAL A 35 -23.66 10.00 -9.41
C VAL A 35 -22.36 10.41 -10.11
N GLN A 36 -21.22 10.09 -9.49
CA GLN A 36 -19.90 10.27 -10.07
C GLN A 36 -19.09 8.98 -9.93
N PHE A 37 -18.23 8.71 -10.92
CA PHE A 37 -17.34 7.56 -10.91
C PHE A 37 -15.91 8.03 -10.63
N VAL A 38 -15.30 7.42 -9.62
CA VAL A 38 -13.87 7.56 -9.31
C VAL A 38 -13.27 6.17 -9.27
N GLY A 39 -12.17 5.97 -9.99
CA GLY A 39 -11.48 4.69 -10.08
C GLY A 39 -10.02 4.80 -9.66
N ALA A 40 -9.53 3.74 -9.03
CA ALA A 40 -8.11 3.53 -8.79
C ALA A 40 -7.67 2.29 -9.56
N CYS A 41 -6.56 2.38 -10.27
CA CYS A 41 -5.98 1.28 -11.01
C CYS A 41 -4.46 1.32 -10.93
N ASN A 42 -3.84 0.15 -10.99
CA ASN A 42 -2.41 0.06 -11.23
C ASN A 42 -2.11 0.32 -12.72
N PRO A 43 -0.86 0.69 -13.05
CA PRO A 43 -0.40 0.76 -14.43
C PRO A 43 -0.76 -0.50 -15.23
N PRO A 44 -1.12 -0.37 -16.53
CA PRO A 44 -1.42 -1.52 -17.37
C PRO A 44 -0.19 -2.39 -17.68
N THR A 45 1.02 -1.92 -17.33
CA THR A 45 2.27 -2.67 -17.39
C THR A 45 2.39 -3.73 -16.30
N ASP A 46 1.62 -3.61 -15.21
CA ASP A 46 1.62 -4.59 -14.12
C ASP A 46 1.04 -5.92 -14.58
N SER A 47 1.61 -7.02 -14.09
CA SER A 47 1.12 -8.37 -14.36
C SER A 47 -0.35 -8.52 -13.96
N GLY A 48 -1.15 -9.10 -14.87
CA GLY A 48 -2.59 -9.29 -14.68
C GLY A 48 -3.43 -8.02 -14.78
N ARG A 49 -2.89 -6.90 -15.29
CA ARG A 49 -3.68 -5.72 -15.65
C ARG A 49 -4.00 -5.70 -17.14
N VAL A 50 -5.12 -5.08 -17.46
CA VAL A 50 -5.64 -4.97 -18.82
C VAL A 50 -5.79 -3.49 -19.16
N PRO A 51 -5.28 -3.02 -20.32
CA PRO A 51 -5.43 -1.63 -20.73
C PRO A 51 -6.90 -1.20 -20.80
N LEU A 52 -7.21 -0.03 -20.23
CA LEU A 52 -8.55 0.54 -20.34
C LEU A 52 -8.78 1.10 -21.75
N SER A 53 -10.02 1.01 -22.24
CA SER A 53 -10.38 1.56 -23.55
C SER A 53 -10.22 3.08 -23.59
N THR A 54 -9.58 3.59 -24.64
CA THR A 54 -9.46 5.04 -24.90
C THR A 54 -10.84 5.74 -24.97
N ARG A 55 -11.88 5.03 -25.39
CA ARG A 55 -13.26 5.54 -25.43
C ARG A 55 -13.84 5.78 -24.04
N PHE A 56 -13.40 5.04 -23.02
CA PHE A 56 -13.74 5.32 -21.63
C PHE A 56 -12.85 6.43 -21.08
N LEU A 57 -11.53 6.31 -21.28
CA LEU A 57 -10.54 7.24 -20.75
C LEU A 57 -10.72 8.70 -21.21
N ARG A 58 -11.30 8.94 -22.39
CA ARG A 58 -11.63 10.32 -22.83
C ARG A 58 -12.60 11.05 -21.88
N HIS A 59 -13.35 10.34 -21.04
CA HIS A 59 -14.26 10.91 -20.06
C HIS A 59 -13.69 10.94 -18.64
N ALA A 60 -12.49 10.39 -18.41
CA ALA A 60 -11.91 10.23 -17.08
C ALA A 60 -10.50 10.86 -17.04
N PRO A 61 -10.33 11.99 -16.33
CA PRO A 61 -9.00 12.51 -16.04
C PRO A 61 -8.16 11.46 -15.30
N LEU A 62 -6.90 11.30 -15.70
CA LEU A 62 -5.96 10.38 -15.09
C LEU A 62 -4.94 11.14 -14.25
N LEU A 63 -4.78 10.71 -13.00
CA LEU A 63 -3.77 11.22 -12.07
C LEU A 63 -2.86 10.07 -11.69
N LEU A 64 -1.57 10.19 -12.03
CA LEU A 64 -0.54 9.24 -11.59
C LEU A 64 -0.08 9.63 -10.19
N VAL A 65 -0.15 8.68 -9.25
CA VAL A 65 0.36 8.82 -7.90
C VAL A 65 1.40 7.75 -7.69
N ASP A 66 2.66 8.16 -7.64
CA ASP A 66 3.79 7.27 -7.35
C ASP A 66 4.05 7.18 -5.83
N TYR A 67 4.94 6.30 -5.43
CA TYR A 67 5.37 6.21 -4.03
C TYR A 67 6.07 7.50 -3.56
N PRO A 68 5.93 7.86 -2.27
CA PRO A 68 6.64 9.01 -1.72
C PRO A 68 8.15 8.86 -1.85
N SER A 69 8.85 9.98 -2.01
CA SER A 69 10.32 10.03 -1.93
C SER A 69 10.80 9.57 -0.54
N SER A 70 12.08 9.22 -0.42
CA SER A 70 12.70 8.89 0.88
C SER A 70 12.42 9.97 1.94
N SER A 71 12.60 11.24 1.59
CA SER A 71 12.26 12.38 2.46
C SER A 71 10.77 12.48 2.80
N GLY A 72 9.89 12.08 1.89
CA GLY A 72 8.46 11.99 2.14
C GLY A 72 8.11 10.85 3.09
N LEU A 73 8.75 9.69 2.95
CA LEU A 73 8.63 8.57 3.87
C LEU A 73 9.13 8.98 5.26
N ASP A 74 10.29 9.63 5.37
CA ASP A 74 10.85 10.12 6.64
C ASP A 74 9.87 11.06 7.35
N LEU A 75 9.28 12.01 6.62
CA LEU A 75 8.31 12.93 7.20
C LEU A 75 7.06 12.21 7.72
N ILE A 76 6.50 11.30 6.91
CA ILE A 76 5.29 10.55 7.25
C ILE A 76 5.56 9.63 8.46
N TYR A 77 6.54 8.74 8.34
CA TYR A 77 6.81 7.72 9.35
C TYR A 77 7.52 8.27 10.58
N GLY A 78 8.32 9.32 10.45
CA GLY A 78 8.88 10.05 11.59
C GLY A 78 7.78 10.68 12.44
N THR A 79 6.75 11.24 11.82
CA THR A 79 5.57 11.77 12.54
C THR A 79 4.83 10.65 13.28
N LEU A 80 4.60 9.53 12.61
CA LEU A 80 3.91 8.38 13.21
C LEU A 80 4.70 7.75 14.36
N ASN A 81 6.01 7.55 14.19
CA ASN A 81 6.91 7.01 15.22
C ASN A 81 7.06 7.97 16.39
N ARG A 82 7.04 9.29 16.16
CA ARG A 82 6.99 10.28 17.24
C ARG A 82 5.73 10.15 18.09
N SER A 83 4.58 9.91 17.44
CA SER A 83 3.34 9.64 18.15
C SER A 83 3.37 8.31 18.90
N LEU A 84 3.94 7.27 18.29
CA LEU A 84 4.09 5.94 18.88
C LEU A 84 4.92 5.99 20.18
N LEU A 85 6.07 6.67 20.15
CA LEU A 85 7.00 6.71 21.28
C LEU A 85 6.67 7.81 22.31
N LYS A 86 5.61 8.61 22.08
CA LYS A 86 5.24 9.73 22.96
C LYS A 86 4.93 9.28 24.40
N ALA A 87 4.37 8.09 24.58
CA ALA A 87 4.06 7.54 25.90
C ALA A 87 5.29 6.99 26.64
N HIS A 88 6.39 6.75 25.93
CA HIS A 88 7.63 6.19 26.48
C HIS A 88 8.73 7.26 26.41
N GLN A 89 8.76 8.14 27.40
CA GLN A 89 9.66 9.30 27.43
C GLN A 89 11.15 8.92 27.28
N SER A 90 11.56 7.77 27.84
CA SER A 90 12.92 7.21 27.69
C SER A 90 13.30 6.88 26.25
N LEU A 91 12.30 6.67 25.38
CA LEU A 91 12.49 6.24 24.00
C LEU A 91 12.40 7.38 22.99
N THR A 92 12.04 8.60 23.40
CA THR A 92 11.81 9.72 22.47
C THR A 92 13.05 10.09 21.66
N ALA A 93 14.25 9.89 22.21
CA ALA A 93 15.52 10.11 21.51
C ALA A 93 15.76 9.15 20.33
N TYR A 94 15.01 8.04 20.25
CA TYR A 94 15.18 7.01 19.22
C TYR A 94 14.17 7.11 18.07
N VAL A 95 13.32 8.14 18.03
CA VAL A 95 12.32 8.32 16.96
C VAL A 95 12.97 8.38 15.58
N GLU A 96 14.00 9.21 15.42
CA GLU A 96 14.73 9.39 14.15
C GLU A 96 15.46 8.11 13.72
N PRO A 97 16.36 7.50 14.53
CA PRO A 97 17.07 6.29 14.11
C PRO A 97 16.14 5.10 13.89
N LEU A 98 15.02 4.99 14.63
CA LEU A 98 14.00 3.97 14.36
C LEU A 98 13.36 4.16 12.98
N THR A 99 13.02 5.41 12.64
CA THR A 99 12.38 5.75 11.36
C THR A 99 13.31 5.50 10.19
N GLU A 100 14.56 5.96 10.30
CA GLU A 100 15.60 5.73 9.29
C GLU A 100 15.82 4.23 9.07
N ALA A 101 15.94 3.44 10.14
CA ALA A 101 16.12 1.99 10.03
C ALA A 101 14.92 1.29 9.37
N MET A 102 13.68 1.71 9.69
CA MET A 102 12.48 1.16 9.05
C MET A 102 12.46 1.43 7.54
N ILE A 103 12.79 2.66 7.13
CA ILE A 103 12.75 3.08 5.73
C ILE A 103 13.91 2.45 4.95
N ASP A 104 15.12 2.45 5.50
CA ASP A 104 16.29 1.81 4.91
C ASP A 104 16.02 0.32 4.66
N PHE A 105 15.52 -0.40 5.67
CA PHE A 105 15.18 -1.81 5.50
C PHE A 105 14.08 -2.03 4.46
N TYR A 106 13.02 -1.22 4.47
CA TYR A 106 11.97 -1.26 3.45
C TYR A 106 12.52 -1.06 2.03
N LEU A 107 13.39 -0.07 1.82
CA LEU A 107 13.97 0.23 0.51
C LEU A 107 14.91 -0.89 0.05
N GLN A 108 15.75 -1.43 0.93
CA GLN A 108 16.60 -2.57 0.62
C GLN A 108 15.78 -3.81 0.26
N ASN A 109 14.71 -4.07 1.00
CA ASN A 109 13.82 -5.20 0.74
C ASN A 109 13.09 -5.05 -0.61
N GLN A 110 12.53 -3.86 -0.88
CA GLN A 110 11.88 -3.53 -2.15
C GLN A 110 12.83 -3.64 -3.35
N ALA A 111 14.09 -3.22 -3.20
CA ALA A 111 15.09 -3.32 -4.26
C ALA A 111 15.52 -4.77 -4.54
N LYS A 112 15.60 -5.61 -3.51
CA LYS A 112 16.10 -6.98 -3.62
C LYS A 112 15.02 -7.97 -4.08
N PHE A 113 13.80 -7.84 -3.56
CA PHE A 113 12.72 -8.78 -3.79
C PHE A 113 11.67 -8.16 -4.71
N THR A 114 11.78 -8.48 -5.99
CA THR A 114 10.91 -7.94 -7.05
C THR A 114 9.93 -8.99 -7.56
N ALA A 115 8.87 -8.52 -8.22
CA ALA A 115 7.86 -9.36 -8.85
C ALA A 115 8.44 -10.30 -9.93
N ASP A 116 9.60 -9.97 -10.51
CA ASP A 116 10.33 -10.82 -11.47
C ASP A 116 10.92 -12.06 -10.80
N VAL A 117 11.29 -11.98 -9.51
CA VAL A 117 11.79 -13.12 -8.73
C VAL A 117 10.62 -13.99 -8.27
N ALA A 118 9.57 -13.37 -7.72
CA ALA A 118 8.34 -14.07 -7.34
C ALA A 118 7.12 -13.13 -7.39
N PRO A 119 5.96 -13.55 -7.94
CA PRO A 119 4.81 -12.66 -8.14
C PRO A 119 4.28 -11.97 -6.87
N GLN A 120 4.50 -12.58 -5.70
CA GLN A 120 4.07 -12.07 -4.40
C GLN A 120 5.01 -11.02 -3.78
N TYR A 121 6.21 -10.82 -4.36
CA TYR A 121 7.19 -9.83 -3.91
C TYR A 121 6.79 -8.44 -4.41
N VAL A 122 5.75 -7.92 -3.78
CA VAL A 122 5.22 -6.58 -4.00
C VAL A 122 5.22 -5.86 -2.67
N TYR A 123 6.07 -4.83 -2.57
CA TYR A 123 6.27 -4.00 -1.40
C TYR A 123 5.85 -2.56 -1.68
N SER A 124 5.20 -1.96 -0.69
CA SER A 124 4.63 -0.62 -0.74
C SER A 124 4.76 0.07 0.62
N PRO A 125 4.48 1.37 0.73
CA PRO A 125 4.40 2.02 2.04
C PRO A 125 3.36 1.40 2.98
N ARG A 126 2.44 0.54 2.50
CA ARG A 126 1.53 -0.20 3.38
C ARG A 126 2.28 -1.08 4.38
N GLU A 127 3.42 -1.65 4.00
CA GLU A 127 4.25 -2.45 4.90
C GLU A 127 4.80 -1.61 6.06
N LEU A 128 5.31 -0.40 5.79
CA LEU A 128 5.74 0.53 6.84
C LEU A 128 4.58 0.94 7.76
N SER A 129 3.40 1.22 7.21
CA SER A 129 2.20 1.54 7.99
C SER A 129 1.75 0.36 8.88
N ARG A 130 1.80 -0.87 8.36
CA ARG A 130 1.53 -2.07 9.16
C ARG A 130 2.57 -2.27 10.26
N TRP A 131 3.83 -1.98 9.99
CA TRP A 131 4.91 -2.09 10.97
C TRP A 131 4.69 -1.14 12.13
N VAL A 132 4.45 0.15 11.87
CA VAL A 132 4.11 1.13 12.92
C VAL A 132 2.88 0.69 13.72
N ARG A 133 1.85 0.18 13.03
CA ARG A 133 0.63 -0.28 13.69
C ARG A 133 0.87 -1.48 14.60
N ALA A 134 1.67 -2.46 14.15
CA ALA A 134 2.02 -3.63 14.92
C ALA A 134 2.85 -3.25 16.16
N MET A 135 3.81 -2.34 16.00
CA MET A 135 4.55 -1.75 17.13
C MET A 135 3.59 -1.11 18.14
N TYR A 136 2.63 -0.30 17.68
CA TYR A 136 1.63 0.31 18.55
C TYR A 136 0.81 -0.72 19.32
N GLU A 137 0.31 -1.76 18.64
CA GLU A 137 -0.51 -2.79 19.27
C GLU A 137 0.25 -3.60 20.30
N ALA A 138 1.53 -3.87 20.06
CA ALA A 138 2.40 -4.56 21.01
C ALA A 138 2.82 -3.68 22.20
N MET A 139 2.92 -2.37 22.02
CA MET A 139 3.30 -1.42 23.07
C MET A 139 2.10 -0.98 23.93
N ALA A 140 0.88 -0.98 23.38
CA ALA A 140 -0.33 -0.50 24.05
C ALA A 140 -0.64 -1.17 25.41
N PRO A 141 -0.43 -2.49 25.62
CA PRO A 141 -0.64 -3.12 26.93
C PRO A 141 0.37 -2.68 28.00
N SER A 142 1.56 -2.24 27.58
CA SER A 142 2.70 -1.90 28.46
C SER A 142 2.88 -0.39 28.63
N LEU A 143 1.84 0.41 28.38
CA LEU A 143 1.90 1.87 28.53
C LEU A 143 2.23 2.34 29.96
N SER A 144 2.06 1.49 30.97
CA SER A 144 2.46 1.75 32.36
C SER A 144 3.92 1.41 32.65
N ASP A 145 4.56 0.59 31.81
CA ASP A 145 5.86 0.01 32.06
C ASP A 145 6.93 0.72 31.23
N SER A 146 8.07 1.01 31.87
CA SER A 146 9.20 1.62 31.16
C SER A 146 9.82 0.59 30.21
N MET A 147 9.60 0.75 28.90
CA MET A 147 10.28 -0.04 27.88
C MET A 147 11.72 0.45 27.68
N THR A 148 12.66 -0.50 27.63
CA THR A 148 14.07 -0.24 27.37
C THR A 148 14.35 -0.15 25.86
N PRO A 149 15.44 0.51 25.43
CA PRO A 149 15.83 0.53 24.02
C PRO A 149 16.05 -0.86 23.41
N SER A 150 16.54 -1.83 24.20
CA SER A 150 16.76 -3.20 23.71
C SER A 150 15.43 -3.92 23.42
N GLU A 151 14.41 -3.72 24.26
CA GLU A 151 13.07 -4.26 24.02
C GLU A 151 12.42 -3.62 22.80
N LEU A 152 12.59 -2.30 22.60
CA LEU A 152 12.12 -1.62 21.40
C LEU A 152 12.70 -2.24 20.13
N VAL A 153 14.03 -2.46 20.09
CA VAL A 153 14.70 -3.06 18.93
C VAL A 153 14.25 -4.49 18.70
N ARG A 154 14.08 -5.29 19.75
CA ARG A 154 13.57 -6.68 19.62
C ARG A 154 12.16 -6.71 19.07
N LEU A 155 11.29 -5.82 19.56
CA LEU A 155 9.92 -5.71 19.07
C LEU A 155 9.90 -5.25 17.61
N TRP A 156 10.70 -4.23 17.27
CA TRP A 156 10.88 -3.76 15.90
C TRP A 156 11.31 -4.88 14.96
N ALA A 157 12.35 -5.63 15.33
CA ALA A 157 12.86 -6.74 14.53
C ALA A 157 11.82 -7.86 14.39
N HIS A 158 11.11 -8.19 15.47
CA HIS A 158 10.06 -9.22 15.44
C HIS A 158 8.94 -8.87 14.46
N GLU A 159 8.39 -7.65 14.55
CA GLU A 159 7.34 -7.20 13.64
C GLU A 159 7.84 -7.02 12.20
N GLY A 160 9.11 -6.64 12.03
CA GLY A 160 9.77 -6.61 10.73
C GLY A 160 9.83 -7.99 10.07
N LEU A 161 10.26 -9.01 10.80
CA LEU A 161 10.30 -10.40 10.29
C LEU A 161 8.91 -10.87 9.85
N ARG A 162 7.88 -10.64 10.66
CA ARG A 162 6.50 -11.01 10.30
C ARG A 162 6.01 -10.37 9.01
N LEU A 163 6.45 -9.14 8.71
CA LEU A 163 6.01 -8.41 7.52
C LEU A 163 6.82 -8.75 6.27
N PHE A 164 8.14 -8.89 6.42
CA PHE A 164 9.07 -8.99 5.30
C PHE A 164 9.59 -10.42 5.10
N HIS A 165 9.94 -11.12 6.17
CA HIS A 165 10.53 -12.47 6.10
C HIS A 165 9.48 -13.53 5.77
N ASP A 166 8.28 -13.48 6.34
CA ASP A 166 7.26 -14.54 6.18
C ASP A 166 6.77 -14.71 4.73
N ARG A 167 6.95 -13.69 3.89
CA ARG A 167 6.60 -13.72 2.45
C ARG A 167 7.66 -14.41 1.61
N LEU A 168 8.89 -14.59 2.13
CA LEU A 168 10.03 -15.10 1.39
C LEU A 168 9.95 -16.61 1.21
N VAL A 169 10.23 -17.05 -0.01
CA VAL A 169 10.11 -18.46 -0.42
C VAL A 169 11.41 -19.23 -0.19
N HIS A 170 12.54 -18.63 -0.52
CA HIS A 170 13.84 -19.31 -0.52
C HIS A 170 14.58 -19.11 0.81
N ASP A 171 15.26 -20.15 1.28
CA ASP A 171 16.03 -20.09 2.53
C ASP A 171 17.17 -19.06 2.47
N SER A 172 17.79 -18.87 1.30
CA SER A 172 18.79 -17.81 1.11
C SER A 172 18.21 -16.40 1.24
N ALA A 173 16.97 -16.20 0.80
CA ALA A 173 16.26 -14.94 0.96
C ALA A 173 15.89 -14.71 2.43
N ARG A 174 15.40 -15.75 3.10
CA ARG A 174 15.09 -15.74 4.55
C ARG A 174 16.32 -15.48 5.41
N HIS A 175 17.47 -16.05 5.07
CA HIS A 175 18.72 -15.84 5.80
C HIS A 175 19.31 -14.44 5.59
N TRP A 176 19.04 -13.82 4.43
CA TRP A 176 19.43 -12.43 4.19
C TRP A 176 18.58 -11.44 4.99
N CYS A 177 17.29 -11.77 5.17
CA CYS A 177 16.30 -10.94 5.84
C CYS A 177 16.48 -10.97 7.37
#